data_AF-A0AA88ECC5-F1
#
_entry.id   AF-A0AA88ECC5-F1
#
_cell.length_a   1.000
_cell.length_b   1.000
_cell.length_c   1.000
_cell.angle_alpha   90.00
_cell.angle_beta   90.00
_cell.angle_gamma   90.00
#
_symmetry.space_group_name_H-M   'P 1'
#
loop_
_entity.id
_entity.type
_entity.pdbx_description
1 polymer ?
#
loop_
_entity_poly.entity_id
_entity_poly.type
_entity_poly.pdbx_seq_one_letter_code
_entity_poly.pdbx_strand_id
1 'polypeptide(L)'
;MGMRNHQIVPSELIHRIARLKHGGTYKVLKNLLKHKLLHHDSSKYDGFRLTYLGYDFLAIKTMVNRGVFVSVGRQIGVGKESDIFEVATEDGKLLAMKLHRLGRVSFRAVKSKRDYLKHRSSFNWLYLSRLAAVKEFAFMKALQEHGFPVPSAVYCNRHCVVMPLVQGYPLTNNCDRN
;
A
#
# COMPACT_ATOMS: atom_id res chain seq x y z
N MET A 1 12.57 -0.45 6.22
CA MET A 1 14.00 -0.37 5.85
C MET A 1 14.65 -1.75 5.82
N GLY A 2 14.57 -2.55 6.89
CA GLY A 2 15.13 -3.92 6.91
C GLY A 2 14.66 -4.83 5.77
N MET A 3 13.35 -4.78 5.42
CA MET A 3 12.78 -5.60 4.35
C MET A 3 13.24 -5.27 2.92
N ARG A 4 14.07 -4.23 2.73
CA ARG A 4 14.66 -3.95 1.41
C ARG A 4 15.71 -4.98 1.03
N ASN A 5 16.42 -5.50 2.03
CA ASN A 5 17.59 -6.38 1.85
C ASN A 5 17.37 -7.78 2.45
N HIS A 6 16.43 -7.92 3.40
CA HIS A 6 16.14 -9.20 4.06
C HIS A 6 14.64 -9.53 3.96
N GLN A 7 14.27 -10.79 3.73
CA GLN A 7 12.85 -11.18 3.73
C GLN A 7 12.25 -11.20 5.14
N ILE A 8 13.01 -11.72 6.09
CA ILE A 8 12.73 -11.72 7.52
C ILE A 8 13.80 -10.81 8.15
N VAL A 9 13.41 -9.91 9.04
CA VAL A 9 14.33 -8.95 9.67
C VAL A 9 14.57 -9.37 11.11
N PRO A 10 15.82 -9.68 11.50
CA PRO A 10 16.14 -10.05 12.90
C PRO A 10 15.80 -8.92 13.88
N SER A 11 15.44 -9.29 15.10
CA SER A 11 15.10 -8.36 16.18
C SER A 11 16.23 -7.37 16.48
N GLU A 12 17.48 -7.83 16.50
CA GLU A 12 18.66 -6.99 16.68
C GLU A 12 18.82 -5.93 15.59
N LEU A 13 18.56 -6.31 14.34
CA LEU A 13 18.62 -5.38 13.22
C LEU A 13 17.50 -4.34 13.32
N ILE A 14 16.31 -4.75 13.76
CA ILE A 14 15.21 -3.82 14.04
C ILE A 14 15.60 -2.84 15.14
N HIS A 15 16.22 -3.32 16.22
CA HIS A 15 16.68 -2.46 17.32
C HIS A 15 17.70 -1.43 16.84
N ARG A 16 18.71 -1.86 16.07
CA ARG A 16 19.74 -0.98 15.47
C ARG A 16 19.15 0.07 14.54
N ILE A 17 18.19 -0.31 13.68
CA ILE A 17 17.55 0.62 12.73
C ILE A 17 16.61 1.59 13.46
N ALA A 18 15.87 1.12 14.47
CA ALA A 18 14.86 1.92 15.14
C ALA A 18 15.47 3.00 16.06
N ARG A 19 16.74 2.85 16.46
CA ARG A 19 17.47 3.78 17.35
C ARG A 19 16.66 4.18 18.59
N LEU A 20 15.86 3.25 19.10
CA LEU A 20 15.05 3.46 20.30
C LEU A 20 15.95 3.40 21.53
N LYS A 21 15.69 4.26 22.53
CA LYS A 21 16.34 4.16 23.85
C LYS A 21 16.15 2.74 24.42
N HIS A 22 17.20 2.19 25.02
CA HIS A 22 17.32 0.76 25.39
C HIS A 22 16.06 0.19 26.06
N GLY A 23 15.68 -1.03 25.68
CA GLY A 23 14.61 -1.83 26.31
C GLY A 23 13.20 -1.70 25.71
N GLY A 24 12.87 -0.63 24.98
CA GLY A 24 11.50 -0.40 24.49
C GLY A 24 11.10 -1.18 23.23
N THR A 25 12.05 -1.71 22.47
CA THR A 25 11.79 -2.30 21.13
C THR A 25 10.89 -3.53 21.20
N TYR A 26 11.10 -4.42 22.18
CA TYR A 26 10.31 -5.64 22.30
C TYR A 26 8.85 -5.36 22.65
N LYS A 27 8.59 -4.37 23.52
CA LYS A 27 7.23 -3.93 23.85
C LYS A 27 6.49 -3.39 22.63
N VAL A 28 7.17 -2.60 21.79
CA VAL A 28 6.62 -2.10 20.53
C VAL A 28 6.35 -3.26 19.56
N LEU A 29 7.30 -4.18 19.39
CA LEU A 29 7.13 -5.35 18.53
C LEU A 29 5.94 -6.21 18.95
N LYS A 30 5.78 -6.48 20.25
CA LYS A 30 4.62 -7.21 20.80
C LYS A 30 3.31 -6.50 20.50
N ASN A 31 3.28 -5.17 20.61
CA ASN A 31 2.10 -4.38 20.25
C ASN A 31 1.79 -4.46 18.74
N LEU A 32 2.81 -4.32 17.89
CA LEU A 32 2.66 -4.43 16.43
C LEU A 32 2.19 -5.82 15.99
N LEU A 33 2.64 -6.89 16.67
CA LEU A 33 2.15 -8.24 16.47
C LEU A 33 0.69 -8.40 16.88
N LYS A 34 0.29 -7.84 18.05
CA LYS A 34 -1.10 -7.86 18.53
C LYS A 34 -2.07 -7.28 17.50
N HIS A 35 -1.65 -6.20 16.83
CA HIS A 35 -2.44 -5.55 15.77
C HIS A 35 -2.22 -6.15 14.37
N LYS A 36 -1.53 -7.30 14.25
CA LYS A 36 -1.25 -8.00 12.98
C LYS A 36 -0.51 -7.13 11.94
N LEU A 37 0.21 -6.10 12.38
CA LEU A 37 1.01 -5.22 11.52
C LEU A 37 2.34 -5.87 11.14
N LEU A 38 2.84 -6.72 12.03
CA LEU A 38 4.00 -7.57 11.80
C LEU A 38 3.58 -9.04 11.90
N HIS A 39 4.37 -9.91 11.30
CA HIS A 39 4.31 -11.34 11.46
C HIS A 39 5.69 -11.81 11.94
N HIS A 40 5.67 -12.59 13.02
CA HIS A 40 6.85 -13.23 13.56
C HIS A 40 7.07 -14.55 12.82
N ASP A 41 8.32 -14.81 12.42
CA ASP A 41 8.72 -16.02 11.71
C ASP A 41 10.03 -16.52 12.32
N SER A 42 10.04 -17.77 12.77
CA SER A 42 11.19 -18.44 13.39
C SER A 42 11.70 -19.62 12.57
N SER A 43 11.25 -19.78 11.32
CA SER A 43 11.52 -20.98 10.51
C SER A 43 12.99 -21.13 10.09
N LYS A 44 13.67 -20.01 9.80
CA LYS A 44 15.11 -20.00 9.45
C LYS A 44 15.97 -19.31 10.51
N TYR A 45 15.46 -18.20 11.04
CA TYR A 45 16.05 -17.44 12.13
C TYR A 45 14.93 -16.61 12.77
N ASP A 46 15.08 -16.29 14.05
CA ASP A 46 14.11 -15.48 14.79
C ASP A 46 14.02 -14.07 14.20
N GLY A 47 12.85 -13.70 13.66
CA GLY A 47 12.68 -12.37 13.11
C GLY A 47 11.26 -12.01 12.73
N PHE A 48 11.13 -10.85 12.12
CA PHE A 48 9.85 -10.25 11.82
C PHE A 48 9.77 -9.84 10.35
N ARG A 49 8.59 -10.02 9.77
CA ARG A 49 8.24 -9.50 8.44
C ARG A 49 6.99 -8.63 8.51
N LEU A 50 6.90 -7.65 7.64
CA LEU A 50 5.75 -6.76 7.53
C LEU A 50 4.59 -7.49 6.87
N THR A 51 3.38 -7.30 7.40
CA THR A 51 2.15 -7.78 6.77
C THR A 51 1.63 -6.74 5.77
N TYR A 52 0.65 -7.12 4.94
CA TYR A 52 -0.05 -6.13 4.11
C TYR A 52 -0.68 -5.02 4.94
N LEU A 53 -1.31 -5.39 6.06
CA LEU A 53 -1.91 -4.41 6.97
C LEU A 53 -0.84 -3.45 7.52
N GLY A 54 0.30 -3.96 7.97
CA GLY A 54 1.42 -3.11 8.39
C GLY A 54 1.91 -2.18 7.28
N TYR A 55 1.92 -2.65 6.04
CA TYR A 55 2.29 -1.84 4.88
C TYR A 55 1.26 -0.74 4.57
N ASP A 56 -0.03 -1.06 4.66
CA ASP A 56 -1.16 -0.13 4.53
C ASP A 56 -1.02 1.01 5.55
N PHE A 57 -0.85 0.67 6.83
CA PHE A 57 -0.71 1.65 7.91
C PHE A 57 0.51 2.55 7.73
N LEU A 58 1.64 2.02 7.26
CA LEU A 58 2.82 2.84 6.95
C LEU A 58 2.54 3.83 5.81
N ALA A 59 1.78 3.42 4.79
CA ALA A 59 1.39 4.29 3.69
C ALA A 59 0.49 5.41 4.20
N ILE A 60 -0.61 5.04 4.88
CA ILE A 60 -1.61 5.95 5.46
C ILE A 60 -0.96 6.93 6.42
N LYS A 61 -0.15 6.45 7.37
CA LYS A 61 0.52 7.31 8.36
C LYS A 61 1.42 8.36 7.69
N THR A 62 2.06 8.02 6.57
CA THR A 62 2.87 9.00 5.82
C THR A 62 1.99 10.03 5.14
N MET A 63 0.83 9.64 4.59
CA MET A 63 -0.12 10.58 3.95
C MET A 63 -0.69 11.57 4.96
N VAL A 64 -1.13 11.05 6.12
CA VAL A 64 -1.68 11.86 7.22
C VAL A 64 -0.61 12.82 7.75
N ASN A 65 0.62 12.35 7.99
CA ASN A 65 1.71 13.21 8.46
C ASN A 65 2.11 14.30 7.44
N ARG A 66 1.80 14.13 6.15
CA ARG A 66 2.04 15.13 5.11
C ARG A 66 0.84 16.07 4.88
N GLY A 67 -0.26 15.88 5.61
CA GLY A 67 -1.47 16.69 5.43
C GLY A 67 -2.26 16.36 4.14
N VAL A 68 -2.07 15.19 3.53
CA VAL A 68 -2.82 14.82 2.31
C VAL A 68 -4.30 14.58 2.61
N PHE A 69 -4.59 13.96 3.76
CA PHE A 69 -5.94 13.76 4.29
C PHE A 69 -5.85 13.59 5.82
N VAL A 70 -6.94 13.87 6.52
CA VAL A 70 -7.02 13.82 7.99
C VAL A 70 -7.81 12.61 8.50
N SER A 71 -8.74 12.09 7.71
CA SER A 71 -9.57 10.94 8.10
C SER A 71 -9.75 9.93 6.96
N VAL A 72 -9.96 8.68 7.35
CA VAL A 72 -10.32 7.57 6.45
C VAL A 72 -11.76 7.19 6.74
N GLY A 73 -12.60 7.24 5.71
CA GLY A 73 -14.01 6.92 5.76
C GLY A 73 -14.28 5.47 5.32
N ARG A 74 -15.46 5.27 4.72
CA ARG A 74 -15.94 3.96 4.29
C ARG A 74 -15.12 3.37 3.14
N GLN A 75 -15.19 2.06 3.00
CA GLN A 75 -14.69 1.36 1.83
C GLN A 75 -15.69 1.53 0.68
N ILE A 76 -15.24 2.15 -0.42
CA ILE A 76 -16.06 2.41 -1.60
C ILE A 76 -16.09 1.17 -2.51
N GLY A 77 -14.97 0.45 -2.60
CA GLY A 77 -14.88 -0.72 -3.47
C GLY A 77 -13.76 -1.67 -3.08
N VAL A 78 -14.03 -2.96 -3.26
CA VAL A 78 -13.06 -4.04 -3.06
C VAL A 78 -12.85 -4.72 -4.41
N GLY A 79 -11.67 -4.53 -5.00
CA GLY A 79 -11.28 -5.18 -6.23
C GLY A 79 -10.42 -6.43 -5.97
N LYS A 80 -10.14 -7.18 -7.04
CA LYS A 80 -9.20 -8.32 -6.99
C LYS A 80 -7.77 -7.87 -6.65
N GLU A 81 -7.40 -6.67 -7.07
CA GLU A 81 -6.02 -6.16 -7.03
C GLU A 81 -5.86 -4.85 -6.26
N SER A 82 -6.97 -4.26 -5.79
CA SER A 82 -6.92 -3.01 -5.05
C SER A 82 -8.15 -2.81 -4.19
N ASP A 83 -7.97 -2.13 -3.07
CA ASP A 83 -9.07 -1.65 -2.22
C ASP A 83 -9.17 -0.13 -2.34
N ILE A 84 -10.38 0.39 -2.45
CA ILE A 84 -10.67 1.82 -2.57
C ILE A 84 -11.42 2.27 -1.33
N PHE A 85 -10.89 3.31 -0.68
CA PHE A 85 -11.44 3.92 0.52
C PHE A 85 -11.73 5.39 0.26
N GLU A 86 -12.77 5.90 0.91
CA GLU A 86 -13.03 7.32 1.02
C GLU A 86 -12.06 7.94 2.04
N VAL A 87 -11.49 9.10 1.74
CA VAL A 87 -10.67 9.87 2.69
C VAL A 87 -11.05 11.34 2.63
N ALA A 88 -11.01 12.04 3.76
CA ALA A 88 -11.35 13.46 3.82
C ALA A 88 -10.13 14.31 4.14
N THR A 89 -10.02 15.44 3.44
CA THR A 89 -9.06 16.51 3.73
C THR A 89 -9.53 17.35 4.92
N GLU A 90 -8.65 18.21 5.43
CA GLU A 90 -8.97 19.14 6.53
C GLU A 90 -10.14 20.08 6.17
N ASP A 91 -10.21 20.50 4.90
CA ASP A 91 -11.28 21.34 4.36
C ASP A 91 -12.61 20.58 4.14
N GLY A 92 -12.70 19.31 4.56
CA GLY A 92 -13.88 18.46 4.36
C GLY A 92 -14.04 17.93 2.94
N LYS A 93 -13.13 18.23 2.01
CA LYS A 93 -13.18 17.68 0.65
C LYS A 93 -12.88 16.18 0.65
N LEU A 94 -13.76 15.42 -0.01
CA LEU A 94 -13.65 13.97 -0.15
C LEU A 94 -12.74 13.59 -1.33
N LEU A 95 -11.86 12.64 -1.07
CA LEU A 95 -10.93 12.03 -2.03
C LEU A 95 -11.06 10.50 -1.98
N ALA A 96 -10.56 9.85 -3.01
CA ALA A 96 -10.44 8.40 -3.06
C ALA A 96 -8.98 7.97 -2.80
N MET A 97 -8.80 7.06 -1.84
CA MET A 97 -7.55 6.40 -1.55
C MET A 97 -7.59 4.97 -2.10
N LYS A 98 -6.70 4.67 -3.05
CA LYS A 98 -6.55 3.34 -3.65
C LYS A 98 -5.30 2.65 -3.11
N LEU A 99 -5.49 1.48 -2.48
CA LEU A 99 -4.43 0.61 -1.98
C LEU A 99 -4.24 -0.58 -2.91
N HIS A 100 -3.06 -0.73 -3.49
CA HIS A 100 -2.75 -1.85 -4.38
C HIS A 100 -2.42 -3.13 -3.60
N ARG A 101 -3.18 -4.20 -3.86
CA ARG A 101 -3.03 -5.53 -3.25
C ARG A 101 -2.80 -6.60 -4.31
N LEU A 102 -1.63 -6.56 -4.96
CA LEU A 102 -1.23 -7.64 -5.86
C LEU A 102 -1.01 -8.92 -5.03
N GLY A 103 -1.60 -10.03 -5.47
CA GLY A 103 -1.39 -11.36 -4.87
C GLY A 103 -2.46 -11.83 -3.88
N ARG A 104 -3.59 -11.12 -3.75
CA ARG A 104 -4.72 -11.56 -2.89
C ARG A 104 -5.41 -12.83 -3.42
N VAL A 105 -5.47 -12.98 -4.75
CA VAL A 105 -6.10 -14.13 -5.42
C VAL A 105 -5.19 -14.57 -6.56
N SER A 106 -4.35 -15.57 -6.28
CA SER A 106 -3.71 -16.46 -7.26
C SER A 106 -3.32 -15.86 -8.62
N PHE A 107 -2.33 -14.96 -8.64
CA PHE A 107 -1.53 -14.72 -9.84
C PHE A 107 -0.51 -15.85 -10.03
N ARG A 108 -0.97 -17.08 -10.27
CA ARG A 108 -0.07 -18.20 -10.63
C ARG A 108 0.68 -17.89 -11.95
N ALA A 109 0.07 -17.13 -12.85
CA ALA A 109 0.62 -16.77 -14.17
C ALA A 109 1.65 -15.60 -14.16
N VAL A 110 1.63 -14.68 -13.18
CA VAL A 110 2.62 -13.58 -13.12
C VAL A 110 4.01 -14.10 -12.80
N LYS A 111 4.11 -15.27 -12.14
CA LYS A 111 5.36 -15.99 -11.93
C LYS A 111 6.03 -16.41 -13.24
N SER A 112 5.28 -16.57 -14.34
CA SER A 112 5.78 -17.13 -15.61
C SER A 112 6.04 -16.09 -16.70
N LYS A 113 5.39 -14.91 -16.67
CA LYS A 113 5.39 -13.97 -17.81
C LYS A 113 6.08 -12.61 -17.58
N ARG A 114 6.75 -12.38 -16.45
CA ARG A 114 7.37 -11.07 -16.16
C ARG A 114 8.90 -11.13 -16.04
N ASP A 115 9.55 -10.72 -17.11
CA ASP A 115 10.99 -10.54 -17.35
C ASP A 115 11.69 -9.49 -16.43
N TYR A 116 11.00 -8.94 -15.42
CA TYR A 116 11.57 -7.98 -14.46
C TYR A 116 12.37 -8.67 -13.33
N LEU A 117 12.43 -10.00 -13.36
CA LEU A 117 12.92 -10.87 -12.28
C LEU A 117 14.37 -11.32 -12.44
N LYS A 118 15.13 -10.74 -13.38
CA LYS A 118 16.43 -11.30 -13.83
C LYS A 118 17.44 -11.68 -12.73
N HIS A 119 17.37 -11.14 -11.49
CA HIS A 119 18.31 -11.53 -10.42
C HIS A 119 17.77 -11.60 -8.97
N ARG A 120 16.47 -11.81 -8.71
CA ARG A 120 15.97 -11.90 -7.31
C ARG A 120 15.17 -13.17 -7.01
N SER A 121 15.70 -13.99 -6.11
CA SER A 121 15.18 -15.29 -5.68
C SER A 121 13.88 -15.24 -4.85
N SER A 122 13.37 -14.05 -4.50
CA SER A 122 12.18 -13.93 -3.66
C SER A 122 11.17 -12.90 -4.17
N PHE A 123 9.97 -13.41 -4.43
CA PHE A 123 8.83 -12.66 -4.94
C PHE A 123 8.19 -11.84 -3.81
N ASN A 124 8.48 -10.54 -3.72
CA ASN A 124 7.89 -9.65 -2.72
C ASN A 124 6.67 -8.93 -3.30
N TRP A 125 5.46 -9.43 -2.98
CA TRP A 125 4.21 -8.83 -3.41
C TRP A 125 4.03 -7.37 -2.98
N LEU A 126 4.53 -6.98 -1.79
CA LEU A 126 4.48 -5.58 -1.33
C LEU A 126 5.29 -4.66 -2.26
N TYR A 127 6.42 -5.15 -2.77
CA TYR A 127 7.25 -4.42 -3.71
C TYR A 127 6.56 -4.27 -5.07
N LEU A 128 5.91 -5.32 -5.57
CA LEU A 128 5.15 -5.25 -6.81
C LEU A 128 3.94 -4.33 -6.71
N SER A 129 3.21 -4.37 -5.59
CA SER A 129 2.13 -3.41 -5.32
C SER A 129 2.63 -1.96 -5.33
N ARG A 130 3.83 -1.70 -4.80
CA ARG A 130 4.45 -0.38 -4.89
C ARG A 130 4.75 0.01 -6.34
N LEU A 131 5.33 -0.87 -7.14
CA LEU A 131 5.62 -0.57 -8.54
C LEU A 131 4.34 -0.30 -9.35
N ALA A 132 3.27 -1.05 -9.09
CA ALA A 132 1.97 -0.83 -9.72
C ALA A 132 1.43 0.57 -9.40
N ALA A 133 1.44 0.96 -8.11
CA ALA A 133 0.98 2.28 -7.68
C ALA A 133 1.80 3.43 -8.30
N VAL A 134 3.13 3.30 -8.34
CA VAL A 134 4.00 4.31 -8.95
C VAL A 134 3.74 4.44 -10.45
N LYS A 135 3.54 3.32 -11.14
CA LYS A 135 3.24 3.31 -12.57
C LYS A 135 1.87 3.92 -12.86
N GLU A 136 0.86 3.59 -12.05
CA GLU A 136 -0.48 4.19 -12.18
C GLU A 136 -0.44 5.71 -11.94
N PHE A 137 0.26 6.16 -10.89
CA PHE A 137 0.44 7.58 -10.61
C PHE A 137 1.10 8.33 -11.78
N ALA A 138 2.17 7.76 -12.35
CA ALA A 138 2.86 8.36 -13.49
C ALA A 138 1.96 8.46 -14.73
N PHE A 139 1.17 7.42 -15.03
CA PHE A 139 0.23 7.47 -16.15
C PHE A 139 -0.90 8.46 -15.94
N MET A 140 -1.47 8.56 -14.74
CA MET A 140 -2.51 9.55 -14.46
C MET A 140 -1.98 10.98 -14.66
N LYS A 141 -0.75 11.26 -14.24
CA LYS A 141 -0.10 12.55 -14.48
C LYS A 141 0.13 12.82 -15.97
N ALA A 142 0.71 11.87 -16.69
CA ALA A 142 0.94 12.01 -18.13
C ALA A 142 -0.37 12.22 -18.91
N LEU A 143 -1.42 11.45 -18.61
CA LEU A 143 -2.73 11.59 -19.27
C LEU A 143 -3.38 12.94 -18.97
N GLN A 144 -3.25 13.43 -17.73
CA GLN A 144 -3.74 14.76 -17.35
C GLN A 144 -3.02 15.87 -18.13
N GLU A 145 -1.69 15.78 -18.29
CA GLU A 145 -0.90 16.75 -19.06
C GLU A 145 -1.31 16.81 -20.54
N HIS A 146 -1.83 15.71 -21.08
CA HIS A 146 -2.34 15.63 -22.45
C HIS A 146 -3.84 15.95 -22.58
N GLY A 147 -4.49 16.44 -21.52
CA GLY A 147 -5.89 16.88 -21.56
C GLY A 147 -6.94 15.76 -21.55
N PHE A 148 -6.56 14.53 -21.21
CA PHE A 148 -7.53 13.43 -21.08
C PHE A 148 -8.39 13.60 -19.81
N PRO A 149 -9.68 13.19 -19.83
CA PRO A 149 -10.57 13.27 -18.69
C PRO A 149 -10.27 12.17 -17.67
N VAL A 150 -9.14 12.29 -16.98
CA VAL A 150 -8.69 11.36 -15.94
C VAL A 150 -8.63 12.03 -14.57
N PRO A 151 -8.80 11.28 -13.46
CA PRO A 151 -8.60 11.83 -12.12
C PRO A 151 -7.16 12.33 -11.93
N SER A 152 -7.02 13.59 -11.52
CA SER A 152 -5.71 14.19 -11.22
C SER A 152 -5.12 13.58 -9.95
N ALA A 153 -4.19 12.63 -10.07
CA ALA A 153 -3.55 12.00 -8.92
C ALA A 153 -2.92 13.05 -7.99
N VAL A 154 -3.35 13.08 -6.72
CA VAL A 154 -2.90 14.06 -5.74
C VAL A 154 -1.54 13.66 -5.21
N TYR A 155 -1.42 12.42 -4.76
CA TYR A 155 -0.21 11.95 -4.10
C TYR A 155 -0.07 10.42 -4.14
N CYS A 156 1.18 9.94 -4.17
CA CYS A 156 1.49 8.51 -4.19
C CYS A 156 2.58 8.18 -3.17
N ASN A 157 2.37 7.13 -2.40
CA ASN A 157 3.36 6.63 -1.45
C ASN A 157 3.21 5.12 -1.26
N ARG A 158 4.33 4.40 -1.38
CA ARG A 158 4.34 2.92 -1.36
C ARG A 158 3.36 2.38 -2.40
N HIS A 159 2.37 1.60 -2.00
CA HIS A 159 1.32 1.02 -2.83
C HIS A 159 0.00 1.81 -2.79
N CYS A 160 0.01 2.98 -2.17
CA CYS A 160 -1.16 3.83 -1.99
C CYS A 160 -1.12 5.01 -2.96
N VAL A 161 -2.24 5.25 -3.65
CA VAL A 161 -2.46 6.41 -4.51
C VAL A 161 -3.72 7.14 -4.05
N VAL A 162 -3.63 8.46 -3.92
CA VAL A 162 -4.77 9.32 -3.57
C VAL A 162 -5.14 10.15 -4.79
N MET A 163 -6.42 10.18 -5.12
CA MET A 163 -6.99 10.89 -6.26
C MET A 163 -8.33 11.52 -5.90
N PRO A 164 -8.82 12.53 -6.64
CA PRO A 164 -10.16 13.07 -6.45
C PRO A 164 -11.22 11.99 -6.57
N LEU A 165 -12.24 12.08 -5.71
CA LEU A 165 -13.40 11.20 -5.83
C LEU A 165 -14.23 11.65 -7.03
N VAL A 166 -14.32 10.79 -8.05
CA VAL A 166 -15.20 11.03 -9.21
C VAL A 166 -16.58 10.48 -8.87
N GLN A 167 -17.58 11.37 -8.87
CA GLN A 167 -18.98 10.98 -8.72
C GLN A 167 -19.48 10.41 -10.05
N GLY A 168 -19.69 9.09 -10.09
CA GLY A 168 -20.15 8.41 -11.28
C GLY A 168 -20.43 6.94 -11.03
N TYR A 169 -21.00 6.27 -12.03
CA TYR A 169 -21.34 4.86 -11.97
C TYR A 169 -20.49 4.07 -12.96
N PRO A 170 -20.08 2.83 -12.62
CA PRO A 170 -19.47 1.93 -13.59
C PRO A 170 -20.46 1.66 -14.74
N LEU A 171 -19.95 1.65 -15.98
CA LEU A 171 -20.78 1.36 -17.17
C LEU A 171 -21.50 0.00 -17.09
N THR A 172 -20.93 -0.97 -16.37
CA THR A 172 -21.55 -2.29 -16.14
C THR A 172 -22.84 -2.21 -15.32
N ASN A 173 -23.06 -1.11 -14.60
CA ASN A 173 -24.22 -0.88 -13.77
C ASN A 173 -25.17 0.15 -14.39
N ASN A 174 -25.01 0.48 -15.68
CA ASN A 174 -25.99 1.24 -16.46
C ASN A 174 -27.20 0.35 -16.78
N CYS A 175 -27.98 0.05 -15.75
CA CYS A 175 -29.37 -0.36 -15.94
C CYS A 175 -30.21 0.88 -15.65
N ASP A 176 -30.65 1.53 -16.72
CA ASP A 176 -31.76 2.46 -16.83
C ASP A 176 -32.09 3.27 -15.56
N ARG A 177 -31.53 4.47 -15.49
CA ARG A 177 -32.24 5.60 -14.90
C ARG A 177 -32.26 6.71 -15.93
N ASN A 178 -33.39 6.81 -16.61
CA ASN A 178 -33.83 8.00 -17.34
C ASN A 178 -33.66 9.25 -16.48
#